data_AF-A0A3S0C3W0-F1
#
_entry.id   AF-A0A3S0C3W0-F1
#
_cell.length_a   1.000
_cell.length_b   1.000
_cell.length_c   1.000
_cell.angle_alpha   90.00
_cell.angle_beta   90.00
_cell.angle_gamma   90.00
#
_symmetry.space_group_name_H-M   'P 1'
#
loop_
_entity.id
_entity.type
_entity.pdbx_description
1 polymer ?
#
loop_
_entity_poly.entity_id
_entity_poly.type
_entity_poly.pdbx_seq_one_letter_code
_entity_poly.pdbx_strand_id
1 'polypeptide(L)'
;MPVSDAQRRVRRSPLLFTAPIVLLVLLTLVLGWEIVRANMSAEARTDWPWRLQVLDMEPLGSLLAVAAGAVLARAQYARTVRPFLGWRSDWSAGNLRGGVPEWQVGLLNGGSHTVMVEEYACLVVLRGEPGPAAAPWTDVQGAAAVLTAAGLTAGEDFQLVMVGNFPLVGTGSYETMKLGAFSQRFVDRVEALYLRVRVADTVGDSHERILDALKGARSSAYQRPAP
;
A
#
# COMPACT_ATOMS: atom_id res chain seq x y z
N MET A 1 -3.38 -15.53 -14.62
CA MET A 1 -3.16 -15.74 -13.17
C MET A 1 -4.05 -14.79 -12.40
N PRO A 2 -4.66 -15.21 -11.27
CA PRO A 2 -5.43 -14.31 -10.43
C PRO A 2 -4.50 -13.23 -9.85
N VAL A 3 -4.96 -11.98 -9.82
CA VAL A 3 -4.22 -10.89 -9.19
C VAL A 3 -4.20 -11.17 -7.68
N SER A 4 -3.01 -11.23 -7.08
CA SER A 4 -2.88 -11.50 -5.64
C SER A 4 -3.56 -10.39 -4.83
N ASP A 5 -4.38 -10.79 -3.86
CA ASP A 5 -5.07 -9.87 -2.95
C ASP A 5 -4.27 -9.55 -1.68
N ALA A 6 -3.03 -10.02 -1.61
CA ALA A 6 -2.14 -9.80 -0.48
C ALA A 6 -1.67 -8.33 -0.43
N GLN A 7 -1.68 -7.74 0.77
CA GLN A 7 -1.05 -6.46 0.99
C GLN A 7 0.47 -6.60 0.87
N ARG A 8 1.09 -5.70 0.10
CA ARG A 8 2.54 -5.61 -0.05
C ARG A 8 3.04 -4.20 0.25
N ARG A 9 4.28 -4.09 0.71
CA ARG A 9 4.98 -2.80 0.77
C ARG A 9 5.67 -2.58 -0.57
N VAL A 10 5.41 -1.43 -1.18
CA VAL A 10 5.87 -1.10 -2.54
C VAL A 10 7.04 -0.13 -2.52
N ARG A 11 7.11 0.75 -1.51
CA ARG A 11 8.18 1.74 -1.38
C ARG A 11 8.51 2.01 0.08
N ARG A 12 9.80 2.24 0.37
CA ARG A 12 10.26 2.76 1.66
C ARG A 12 10.56 4.24 1.55
N SER A 13 10.39 5.00 2.64
CA SER A 13 10.73 6.42 2.67
C SER A 13 12.24 6.62 2.44
N PRO A 14 12.67 7.32 1.36
CA PRO A 14 14.10 7.50 1.09
C PRO A 14 14.80 8.29 2.19
N LEU A 15 14.15 9.34 2.70
CA LEU A 15 14.73 10.22 3.72
C LEU A 15 14.79 9.53 5.09
N LEU A 16 13.73 8.79 5.47
CA LEU A 16 13.62 8.23 6.80
C LEU A 16 14.14 6.78 6.92
N PHE A 17 14.44 6.12 5.80
CA PHE A 17 14.99 4.76 5.79
C PHE A 17 16.36 4.71 5.11
N THR A 18 16.47 5.21 3.88
CA THR A 18 17.71 5.05 3.09
C THR A 18 18.85 5.88 3.66
N ALA A 19 18.61 7.16 3.98
CA ALA A 19 19.68 8.03 4.48
C ALA A 19 20.32 7.54 5.80
N PRO A 20 19.56 7.13 6.84
CA PRO A 20 20.16 6.55 8.05
C PRO A 20 20.97 5.27 7.81
N ILE A 21 20.52 4.41 6.90
CA ILE A 21 21.25 3.17 6.56
C ILE A 21 22.52 3.48 5.80
N VAL A 22 22.47 4.38 4.82
CA VAL A 22 23.67 4.81 4.09
C VAL A 22 24.67 5.43 5.06
N LEU A 23 24.23 6.29 5.97
CA LEU A 23 25.08 6.86 7.01
C LEU A 23 25.70 5.76 7.88
N LEU A 24 24.91 4.78 8.35
CA LEU A 24 25.42 3.67 9.15
C LEU A 24 26.46 2.84 8.38
N VAL A 25 26.22 2.53 7.11
CA VAL A 25 27.16 1.81 6.25
C VAL A 25 28.46 2.60 6.08
N LEU A 26 28.37 3.91 5.78
CA LEU A 26 29.54 4.77 5.63
C LEU A 26 30.37 4.83 6.92
N LEU A 27 29.72 5.02 8.07
CA LEU A 27 30.41 5.02 9.36
C LEU A 27 31.05 3.65 9.67
N THR A 28 30.41 2.55 9.28
CA THR A 28 30.98 1.20 9.45
C THR A 28 32.22 0.99 8.58
N LEU A 29 32.21 1.51 7.35
CA LEU A 29 33.37 1.48 6.47
C LEU A 29 34.52 2.33 7.03
N VAL A 30 34.22 3.52 7.54
CA VAL A 30 35.21 4.39 8.20
C VAL A 30 35.79 3.71 9.44
N LEU A 31 34.97 3.01 10.23
CA LEU A 31 35.47 2.23 11.37
C LEU A 31 36.40 1.10 10.92
N GLY A 32 36.02 0.35 9.88
CA GLY A 32 36.88 -0.69 9.32
C GLY A 32 38.23 -0.13 8.87
N TRP A 33 38.21 1.02 8.20
CA TRP A 33 39.42 1.75 7.81
C TRP A 33 40.29 2.12 9.00
N GLU A 34 39.73 2.80 10.00
CA GLU A 34 40.49 3.25 11.17
C GLU A 34 40.99 2.08 12.04
N ILE A 35 40.26 0.96 12.12
CA ILE A 35 40.74 -0.26 12.78
C ILE A 35 41.96 -0.81 12.05
N VAL A 36 41.90 -0.97 10.73
CA VAL A 36 43.04 -1.49 9.95
C VAL A 36 44.24 -0.55 10.08
N ARG A 37 44.02 0.76 9.93
CA ARG A 37 45.05 1.80 10.10
C ARG A 37 45.69 1.77 11.48
N ALA A 38 44.91 1.64 12.55
CA ALA A 38 45.41 1.59 13.93
C ALA A 38 46.29 0.35 14.19
N ASN A 39 46.07 -0.74 13.46
CA ASN A 39 46.84 -1.97 13.54
C ASN A 39 48.08 -1.99 12.62
N MET A 40 48.30 -0.97 11.80
CA MET A 40 49.52 -0.86 10.97
C MET A 40 50.73 -0.48 11.83
N SER A 41 51.93 -0.89 11.37
CA SER A 41 53.19 -0.45 11.95
C SER A 41 53.30 1.08 11.92
N ALA A 42 54.10 1.64 12.83
CA ALA A 42 54.29 3.09 12.90
C ALA A 42 54.87 3.66 11.59
N GLU A 43 55.76 2.91 10.94
CA GLU A 43 56.35 3.23 9.64
C GLU A 43 55.29 3.21 8.52
N ALA A 44 54.44 2.19 8.46
CA ALA A 44 53.40 2.12 7.45
C ALA A 44 52.35 3.23 7.59
N ARG A 45 52.11 3.74 8.81
CA ARG A 45 51.17 4.85 9.07
C ARG A 45 51.62 6.21 8.55
N THR A 46 52.90 6.41 8.24
CA THR A 46 53.38 7.65 7.64
C THR A 46 53.17 7.69 6.13
N ASP A 47 52.94 6.54 5.50
CA ASP A 47 52.78 6.39 4.07
C ASP A 47 51.31 6.39 3.63
N TRP A 48 51.08 6.73 2.36
CA TRP A 48 49.76 6.58 1.76
C TRP A 48 49.45 5.09 1.56
N PRO A 49 48.22 4.62 1.84
CA PRO A 49 47.03 5.39 2.24
C PRO A 49 46.85 5.58 3.75
N TRP A 50 47.63 4.91 4.59
CA TRP A 50 47.45 4.84 6.06
C TRP A 50 47.69 6.16 6.80
N ARG A 51 48.32 7.14 6.15
CA ARG A 51 48.41 8.52 6.66
C ARG A 51 47.04 9.20 6.80
N LEU A 52 46.05 8.78 6.02
CA LEU A 52 44.72 9.40 6.03
C LEU A 52 43.94 9.01 7.28
N GLN A 53 43.72 9.98 8.16
CA GLN A 53 42.78 9.92 9.27
C GLN A 53 41.46 10.55 8.84
N VAL A 54 40.39 9.77 8.89
CA VAL A 54 39.05 10.24 8.51
C VAL A 54 38.34 10.81 9.72
N LEU A 55 38.31 10.07 10.83
CA LEU A 55 37.65 10.48 12.06
C LEU A 55 38.31 9.82 13.29
N ASP A 56 38.31 10.52 14.42
CA ASP A 56 38.77 9.94 15.69
C ASP A 56 37.83 8.83 16.18
N MET A 57 38.37 7.82 16.88
CA MET A 57 37.58 6.66 17.31
C MET A 57 36.44 6.99 18.27
N GLU A 58 36.62 7.98 19.14
CA GLU A 58 35.62 8.39 20.11
C GLU A 58 34.37 9.02 19.45
N PRO A 59 34.49 10.07 18.60
CA PRO A 59 33.33 10.59 17.87
C PRO A 59 32.77 9.58 16.86
N LEU A 60 33.61 8.74 16.25
CA LEU A 60 33.14 7.68 15.35
C LEU A 60 32.25 6.67 16.08
N GLY A 61 32.65 6.22 17.26
CA GLY A 61 31.87 5.32 18.10
C GLY A 61 30.52 5.92 18.48
N SER A 62 30.50 7.20 18.85
CA SER A 62 29.27 7.92 19.20
C SER A 62 28.33 8.07 17.99
N LEU A 63 28.85 8.45 16.82
CA LEU A 63 28.06 8.54 15.58
C LEU A 63 27.50 7.19 15.14
N LEU A 64 28.29 6.11 15.26
CA LEU A 64 27.83 4.75 14.99
C LEU A 64 26.69 4.33 15.92
N ALA A 65 26.83 4.58 17.23
CA ALA A 65 25.81 4.26 18.21
C ALA A 65 24.50 5.00 17.91
N VAL A 66 24.57 6.28 17.58
CA VAL A 66 23.40 7.09 17.20
C VAL A 66 22.77 6.59 15.90
N ALA A 67 23.56 6.34 14.87
CA ALA A 67 23.07 5.86 13.58
C ALA A 67 22.41 4.48 13.70
N ALA A 68 23.04 3.55 14.43
CA ALA A 68 22.49 2.22 14.69
C ALA A 68 21.19 2.31 15.50
N GLY A 69 21.19 3.13 16.56
CA GLY A 69 20.00 3.41 17.37
C GLY A 69 18.85 3.96 16.55
N ALA A 70 19.12 4.93 15.66
CA ALA A 70 18.12 5.51 14.78
C ALA A 70 17.53 4.48 13.80
N VAL A 71 18.37 3.64 13.18
CA VAL A 71 17.92 2.57 12.28
C VAL A 71 17.05 1.55 13.01
N LEU A 72 17.47 1.11 14.21
CA LEU A 72 16.70 0.16 15.02
C LEU A 72 15.38 0.76 15.49
N ALA A 73 15.39 1.98 16.02
CA ALA A 73 14.18 2.67 16.46
C ALA A 73 13.18 2.83 15.31
N ARG A 74 13.67 3.23 14.12
CA ARG A 74 12.83 3.31 12.91
C ARG A 74 12.27 1.96 12.50
N ALA A 75 13.07 0.89 12.55
CA ALA A 75 12.61 -0.45 12.20
C ALA A 75 11.51 -0.94 13.15
N GLN A 76 11.65 -0.69 14.45
CA GLN A 76 10.62 -1.00 15.44
C GLN A 76 9.36 -0.18 15.20
N TYR A 77 9.50 1.14 15.05
CA TYR A 77 8.36 2.02 14.83
C TYR A 77 7.61 1.72 13.52
N ALA A 78 8.34 1.47 12.42
CA ALA A 78 7.74 1.07 11.15
C ALA A 78 6.94 -0.25 11.24
N ARG A 79 7.34 -1.16 12.15
CA ARG A 79 6.58 -2.39 12.40
C ARG A 79 5.30 -2.12 13.18
N THR A 80 5.32 -1.19 14.13
CA THR A 80 4.15 -0.85 14.97
C THR A 80 3.10 -0.05 14.21
N VAL A 81 3.51 0.83 13.29
CA VAL A 81 2.59 1.68 12.51
C VAL A 81 2.16 1.07 11.18
N ARG A 82 2.60 -0.15 10.88
CA ARG A 82 2.32 -0.81 9.60
C ARG A 82 0.79 -0.91 9.40
N PRO A 83 0.25 -0.46 8.27
CA PRO A 83 -1.17 -0.61 7.98
C PRO A 83 -1.54 -2.08 7.84
N PHE A 84 -2.78 -2.39 8.18
CA PHE A 84 -3.38 -3.68 7.93
C PHE A 84 -4.66 -3.47 7.11
N LEU A 85 -4.51 -3.33 5.80
CA LEU A 85 -5.62 -3.05 4.90
C LEU A 85 -6.49 -4.30 4.76
N GLY A 86 -7.70 -4.23 5.31
CA GLY A 86 -8.76 -5.21 5.13
C GLY A 86 -9.81 -4.69 4.17
N TRP A 87 -10.66 -5.58 3.68
CA TRP A 87 -11.84 -5.21 2.93
C TRP A 87 -12.99 -6.09 3.36
N ARG A 88 -14.20 -5.57 3.24
CA ARG A 88 -15.45 -6.30 3.48
C ARG A 88 -16.40 -6.00 2.35
N SER A 89 -17.20 -6.99 2.01
CA SER A 89 -18.31 -6.82 1.09
C SER A 89 -19.54 -7.54 1.60
N ASP A 90 -20.70 -7.01 1.24
CA ASP A 90 -21.98 -7.62 1.59
C ASP A 90 -23.07 -7.13 0.62
N TRP A 91 -24.18 -7.87 0.55
CA TRP A 91 -25.40 -7.34 -0.08
C TRP A 91 -26.09 -6.40 0.90
N SER A 92 -26.30 -5.15 0.49
CA SER A 92 -27.02 -4.12 1.24
C SER A 92 -27.98 -3.37 0.31
N ALA A 93 -28.48 -2.21 0.73
CA ALA A 93 -29.30 -1.33 -0.08
C ALA A 93 -29.09 0.13 0.35
N GLY A 94 -29.39 1.07 -0.55
CA GLY A 94 -29.54 2.48 -0.22
C GLY A 94 -28.52 3.43 -0.85
N ASN A 95 -27.51 2.95 -1.57
CA ASN A 95 -26.58 3.83 -2.29
C ASN A 95 -26.95 4.00 -3.76
N LEU A 96 -27.50 2.96 -4.38
CA LEU A 96 -28.04 3.01 -5.73
C LEU A 96 -29.47 3.56 -5.75
N ARG A 97 -29.83 4.19 -6.86
CA ARG A 97 -31.14 4.77 -7.09
C ARG A 97 -32.23 3.71 -6.93
N GLY A 98 -33.31 4.09 -6.24
CA GLY A 98 -34.45 3.20 -6.00
C GLY A 98 -34.27 2.24 -4.82
N GLY A 99 -33.16 2.32 -4.07
CA GLY A 99 -32.96 1.50 -2.88
C GLY A 99 -32.88 0.00 -3.19
N VAL A 100 -32.44 -0.33 -4.40
CA VAL A 100 -32.32 -1.71 -4.86
C VAL A 100 -31.20 -2.45 -4.12
N PRO A 101 -31.28 -3.78 -4.02
CA PRO A 101 -30.18 -4.61 -3.57
C PRO A 101 -28.88 -4.33 -4.31
N GLU A 102 -27.81 -4.07 -3.57
CA GLU A 102 -26.49 -3.72 -4.10
C GLU A 102 -25.39 -4.48 -3.37
N TRP A 103 -24.38 -4.91 -4.11
CA TRP A 103 -23.16 -5.47 -3.56
C TRP A 103 -22.26 -4.31 -3.16
N GLN A 104 -22.14 -4.07 -1.86
CA GLN A 104 -21.31 -3.02 -1.31
C GLN A 104 -19.92 -3.56 -1.02
N VAL A 105 -18.89 -2.78 -1.37
CA VAL A 105 -17.49 -3.08 -1.07
C VAL A 105 -16.90 -1.92 -0.29
N GLY A 106 -16.23 -2.24 0.81
CA GLY A 106 -15.56 -1.27 1.65
C GLY A 106 -14.15 -1.70 2.04
N LEU A 107 -13.30 -0.70 2.27
CA LEU A 107 -11.93 -0.81 2.73
C LEU A 107 -11.85 -0.41 4.20
N LEU A 108 -11.01 -1.07 4.98
CA LEU A 108 -10.69 -0.65 6.34
C LEU A 108 -9.20 -0.75 6.60
N ASN A 109 -8.71 0.06 7.54
CA ASN A 109 -7.37 -0.08 8.09
C ASN A 109 -7.48 -0.69 9.48
N GLY A 110 -7.10 -1.96 9.61
CA GLY A 110 -7.00 -2.66 10.89
C GLY A 110 -5.70 -2.37 11.64
N GLY A 111 -4.83 -1.51 11.09
CA GLY A 111 -3.66 -0.99 11.79
C GLY A 111 -4.07 0.06 12.82
N SER A 112 -3.20 0.31 13.80
CA SER A 112 -3.47 1.23 14.91
C SER A 112 -3.28 2.71 14.55
N HIS A 113 -2.75 3.02 13.38
CA HIS A 113 -2.39 4.38 12.96
C HIS A 113 -3.13 4.74 11.68
N THR A 114 -3.47 6.02 11.53
CA THR A 114 -4.02 6.57 10.28
C THR A 114 -3.01 6.41 9.14
N VAL A 115 -3.50 6.00 7.98
CA VAL A 115 -2.73 5.99 6.74
C VAL A 115 -3.40 6.88 5.71
N MET A 116 -2.63 7.43 4.78
CA MET A 116 -3.13 8.31 3.73
C MET A 116 -3.31 7.52 2.45
N VAL A 117 -4.48 7.57 1.81
CA VAL A 117 -4.67 6.99 0.48
C VAL A 117 -4.01 7.89 -0.56
N GLU A 118 -2.96 7.39 -1.20
CA GLU A 118 -2.16 8.11 -2.21
C GLU A 118 -2.67 7.85 -3.63
N GLU A 119 -3.07 6.60 -3.92
CA GLU A 119 -3.47 6.19 -5.26
C GLU A 119 -4.64 5.22 -5.19
N TYR A 120 -5.61 5.42 -6.08
CA TYR A 120 -6.75 4.54 -6.28
C TYR A 120 -6.95 4.28 -7.77
N ALA A 121 -6.75 3.03 -8.18
CA ALA A 121 -6.87 2.61 -9.56
C ALA A 121 -7.84 1.42 -9.70
N CYS A 122 -8.50 1.37 -10.85
CA CYS A 122 -9.50 0.39 -11.20
C CYS A 122 -9.05 -0.40 -12.44
N LEU A 123 -9.38 -1.68 -12.48
CA LEU A 123 -9.25 -2.52 -13.67
C LEU A 123 -10.58 -3.25 -13.86
N VAL A 124 -11.21 -3.03 -15.00
CA VAL A 124 -12.53 -3.58 -15.35
C VAL A 124 -12.34 -4.67 -16.40
N VAL A 125 -12.96 -5.83 -16.18
CA VAL A 125 -13.08 -6.89 -17.18
C VAL A 125 -14.56 -7.16 -17.39
N LEU A 126 -15.06 -6.88 -18.59
CA LEU A 126 -16.44 -7.19 -18.95
C LEU A 126 -16.59 -8.69 -19.23
N ARG A 127 -17.80 -9.22 -19.09
CA ARG A 127 -18.06 -10.63 -19.40
C ARG A 127 -17.85 -10.90 -20.88
N GLY A 128 -17.06 -11.94 -21.19
CA GLY A 128 -16.72 -12.33 -22.57
C GLY A 128 -15.46 -11.65 -23.12
N GLU A 129 -14.88 -10.68 -22.42
CA GLU A 129 -13.61 -10.05 -22.78
C GLU A 129 -12.39 -10.87 -22.31
N PRO A 130 -11.19 -10.62 -22.88
CA PRO A 130 -9.95 -11.21 -22.40
C PRO A 130 -9.74 -10.97 -20.90
N GLY A 131 -9.16 -11.96 -20.22
CA GLY A 131 -8.95 -11.91 -18.78
C GLY A 131 -8.10 -10.73 -18.29
N PRO A 132 -7.99 -10.55 -16.95
CA PRO A 132 -7.46 -9.33 -16.33
C PRO A 132 -5.99 -9.01 -16.66
N ALA A 133 -5.22 -9.95 -17.19
CA ALA A 133 -3.85 -9.70 -17.61
C ALA A 133 -3.73 -8.78 -18.84
N ALA A 134 -4.80 -8.69 -19.64
CA ALA A 134 -4.84 -7.87 -20.85
C ALA A 134 -5.53 -6.52 -20.66
N ALA A 135 -6.24 -6.32 -19.53
CA ALA A 135 -6.97 -5.09 -19.27
C ALA A 135 -6.06 -4.02 -18.62
N PRO A 136 -6.14 -2.75 -19.05
CA PRO A 136 -5.35 -1.68 -18.47
C PRO A 136 -5.89 -1.25 -17.10
N TRP A 137 -5.00 -0.83 -16.21
CA TRP A 137 -5.36 -0.06 -15.03
C TRP A 137 -5.72 1.36 -15.44
N THR A 138 -6.78 1.90 -14.86
CA THR A 138 -7.27 3.26 -15.09
C THR A 138 -7.72 3.88 -13.77
N ASP A 139 -8.03 5.17 -13.76
CA ASP A 139 -8.73 5.80 -12.65
C ASP A 139 -10.24 5.46 -12.64
N VAL A 140 -10.97 6.04 -11.68
CA VAL A 140 -12.42 5.87 -11.54
C VAL A 140 -13.19 6.34 -12.77
N GLN A 141 -12.71 7.40 -13.43
CA GLN A 141 -13.40 7.98 -14.59
C GLN A 141 -13.27 7.07 -15.81
N GLY A 142 -12.08 6.54 -16.09
CA GLY A 142 -11.90 5.58 -17.17
C GLY A 142 -12.63 4.26 -16.90
N ALA A 143 -12.69 3.81 -15.65
CA ALA A 143 -13.52 2.64 -15.29
C ALA A 143 -15.01 2.91 -15.54
N ALA A 144 -15.51 4.08 -15.13
CA ALA A 144 -16.89 4.49 -15.39
C ALA A 144 -17.18 4.60 -16.91
N ALA A 145 -16.23 5.09 -17.71
CA ALA A 145 -16.36 5.16 -19.16
C ALA A 145 -16.50 3.77 -19.80
N VAL A 146 -15.68 2.78 -19.38
CA VAL A 146 -15.79 1.39 -19.86
C VAL A 146 -17.15 0.78 -19.48
N LEU A 147 -17.60 1.00 -18.24
CA LEU A 147 -18.86 0.46 -17.75
C LEU A 147 -20.08 1.08 -18.44
N THR A 148 -20.05 2.39 -18.67
CA THR A 148 -21.12 3.11 -19.39
C THR A 148 -21.16 2.75 -20.87
N ALA A 149 -20.01 2.57 -21.52
CA ALA A 149 -19.95 2.05 -22.89
C ALA A 149 -20.54 0.64 -23.01
N ALA A 150 -20.48 -0.17 -21.95
CA ALA A 150 -21.14 -1.47 -21.87
C ALA A 150 -22.66 -1.38 -21.58
N GLY A 151 -23.21 -0.18 -21.44
CA GLY A 151 -24.64 0.07 -21.19
C GLY A 151 -25.07 -0.06 -19.73
N LEU A 152 -24.14 0.08 -18.78
CA LEU A 152 -24.44 0.21 -17.34
C LEU A 152 -24.56 1.70 -16.98
N THR A 153 -25.51 2.04 -16.12
CA THR A 153 -25.78 3.43 -15.73
C THR A 153 -25.16 3.77 -14.38
N ALA A 154 -24.37 4.84 -14.30
CA ALA A 154 -23.83 5.33 -13.02
C ALA A 154 -24.97 5.80 -12.10
N GLY A 155 -24.90 5.44 -10.82
CA GLY A 155 -25.93 5.72 -9.81
C GLY A 155 -27.11 4.74 -9.82
N GLU A 156 -27.31 3.96 -10.88
CA GLU A 156 -28.36 2.92 -10.96
C GLU A 156 -27.76 1.52 -10.93
N ASP A 157 -26.75 1.27 -11.76
CA ASP A 157 -26.06 -0.02 -11.83
C ASP A 157 -24.77 -0.04 -11.01
N PHE A 158 -24.10 1.09 -10.87
CA PHE A 158 -22.87 1.17 -10.08
C PHE A 158 -22.63 2.55 -9.51
N GLN A 159 -21.94 2.58 -8.37
CA GLN A 159 -21.33 3.76 -7.82
C GLN A 159 -19.89 3.40 -7.43
N LEU A 160 -18.92 4.15 -7.94
CA LEU A 160 -17.52 4.07 -7.53
C LEU A 160 -17.18 5.33 -6.76
N VAL A 161 -16.51 5.16 -5.61
CA VAL A 161 -16.06 6.29 -4.80
C VAL A 161 -14.69 6.74 -5.29
N MET A 162 -14.56 8.01 -5.62
CA MET A 162 -13.26 8.62 -5.88
C MET A 162 -12.56 8.90 -4.55
N VAL A 163 -11.30 8.49 -4.43
CA VAL A 163 -10.50 8.69 -3.22
C VAL A 163 -9.20 9.38 -3.63
N GLY A 164 -8.89 10.52 -2.98
CA GLY A 164 -7.65 11.25 -3.22
C GLY A 164 -7.19 11.92 -1.93
N ASN A 165 -5.97 11.62 -1.49
CA ASN A 165 -5.39 12.10 -0.22
C ASN A 165 -6.37 11.98 0.96
N PHE A 166 -7.01 10.82 1.07
CA PHE A 166 -8.01 10.57 2.09
C PHE A 166 -7.39 9.86 3.31
N PRO A 167 -7.62 10.35 4.55
CA PRO A 167 -7.12 9.70 5.75
C PRO A 167 -7.97 8.46 6.07
N LEU A 168 -7.36 7.28 5.94
CA LEU A 168 -7.95 6.02 6.38
C LEU A 168 -7.55 5.74 7.82
N VAL A 169 -8.41 6.18 8.74
CA VAL A 169 -8.21 6.04 10.18
C VAL A 169 -8.25 4.57 10.58
N GLY A 170 -7.34 4.17 11.46
CA GLY A 170 -7.41 2.87 12.12
C GLY A 170 -8.58 2.84 13.08
N THR A 171 -9.69 2.22 12.69
CA THR A 171 -10.86 2.12 13.57
C THR A 171 -10.79 0.81 14.35
N GLY A 172 -10.98 0.88 15.68
CA GLY A 172 -11.25 -0.32 16.48
C GLY A 172 -12.59 -0.97 16.17
N SER A 173 -13.40 -0.33 15.32
CA SER A 173 -14.64 -0.86 14.73
C SER A 173 -14.38 -1.49 13.36
N TYR A 174 -15.28 -2.39 12.94
CA TYR A 174 -15.29 -2.98 11.60
C TYR A 174 -15.97 -2.10 10.54
N GLU A 175 -16.07 -0.80 10.80
CA GLU A 175 -16.60 0.14 9.81
C GLU A 175 -15.63 0.25 8.64
N THR A 176 -16.20 0.38 7.44
CA THR A 176 -15.41 0.42 6.20
C THR A 176 -15.66 1.71 5.45
N MET A 177 -14.59 2.30 4.93
CA MET A 177 -14.68 3.32 3.90
C MET A 177 -15.19 2.67 2.62
N LYS A 178 -16.36 3.08 2.17
CA LYS A 178 -16.98 2.56 0.94
C LYS A 178 -16.08 2.82 -0.27
N LEU A 179 -15.86 1.79 -1.06
CA LEU A 179 -15.16 1.86 -2.35
C LEU A 179 -16.13 1.84 -3.52
N GLY A 180 -17.24 1.10 -3.38
CA GLY A 180 -18.31 1.10 -4.38
C GLY A 180 -19.53 0.29 -3.96
N ALA A 181 -20.58 0.44 -4.76
CA ALA A 181 -21.83 -0.30 -4.68
C ALA A 181 -22.23 -0.73 -6.10
N PHE A 182 -22.68 -1.98 -6.26
CA PHE A 182 -22.91 -2.59 -7.57
C PHE A 182 -24.26 -3.32 -7.61
N SER A 183 -25.09 -3.00 -8.59
CA SER A 183 -26.38 -3.67 -8.77
C SER A 183 -26.18 -5.12 -9.18
N GLN A 184 -27.24 -5.93 -9.08
CA GLN A 184 -27.21 -7.30 -9.62
C GLN A 184 -26.87 -7.32 -11.12
N ARG A 185 -27.43 -6.38 -11.90
CA ARG A 185 -27.13 -6.26 -13.34
C ARG A 185 -25.65 -5.99 -13.58
N PHE A 186 -24.99 -5.19 -12.74
CA PHE A 186 -23.55 -5.01 -12.80
C PHE A 186 -22.80 -6.32 -12.57
N VAL A 187 -23.14 -7.04 -11.50
CA VAL A 187 -22.49 -8.32 -11.12
C VAL A 187 -22.63 -9.37 -12.23
N ASP A 188 -23.73 -9.33 -12.99
CA ASP A 188 -23.98 -10.27 -14.08
C ASP A 188 -23.27 -9.87 -15.39
N ARG A 189 -22.99 -8.58 -15.64
CA ARG A 189 -22.33 -8.11 -16.87
C ARG A 189 -20.83 -7.92 -16.77
N VAL A 190 -20.30 -7.62 -15.58
CA VAL A 190 -18.87 -7.41 -15.35
C VAL A 190 -18.28 -8.70 -14.85
N GLU A 191 -17.25 -9.24 -15.50
CA GLU A 191 -16.60 -10.47 -15.05
C GLU A 191 -15.82 -10.24 -13.76
N ALA A 192 -14.97 -9.21 -13.76
CA ALA A 192 -14.14 -8.81 -12.64
C ALA A 192 -13.98 -7.29 -12.57
N LEU A 193 -13.91 -6.77 -11.35
CA LEU A 193 -13.54 -5.39 -11.06
C LEU A 193 -12.45 -5.43 -9.99
N TYR A 194 -11.22 -5.12 -10.36
CA TYR A 194 -10.12 -5.03 -9.41
C TYR A 194 -9.89 -3.58 -8.99
N LEU A 195 -9.73 -3.37 -7.69
CA LEU A 195 -9.43 -2.07 -7.11
C LEU A 195 -8.05 -2.15 -6.46
N ARG A 196 -7.13 -1.28 -6.91
CA ARG A 196 -5.79 -1.13 -6.34
C ARG A 196 -5.77 0.12 -5.49
N VAL A 197 -5.51 -0.07 -4.20
CA VAL A 197 -5.37 1.02 -3.23
C VAL A 197 -3.93 1.06 -2.75
N ARG A 198 -3.28 2.22 -2.92
CA ARG A 198 -1.97 2.51 -2.33
C ARG A 198 -2.14 3.51 -1.20
N VAL A 199 -1.49 3.24 -0.08
CA VAL A 199 -1.50 4.10 1.10
C VAL A 199 -0.07 4.40 1.57
N ALA A 200 0.15 5.58 2.13
CA ALA A 200 1.34 5.91 2.90
C ALA A 200 1.06 5.82 4.39
N ASP A 201 1.98 5.20 5.12
CA ASP A 201 1.96 5.20 6.58
C ASP A 201 2.66 6.42 7.18
N THR A 202 2.60 6.56 8.51
CA THR A 202 3.18 7.70 9.23
C THR A 202 4.70 7.77 9.16
N VAL A 203 5.39 6.69 8.78
CA VAL A 203 6.84 6.66 8.57
C VAL A 203 7.24 6.85 7.11
N GLY A 204 6.26 7.14 6.24
CA GLY A 204 6.41 7.43 4.82
C GLY A 204 6.69 6.19 3.95
N ASP A 205 6.45 4.98 4.45
CA ASP A 205 6.47 3.78 3.61
C ASP A 205 5.12 3.66 2.87
N SER A 206 5.14 3.28 1.59
CA SER A 206 3.93 3.04 0.79
C SER A 206 3.58 1.55 0.76
N HIS A 207 2.32 1.24 1.03
CA HIS A 207 1.74 -0.09 1.01
C HIS A 207 0.61 -0.16 0.00
N GLU A 208 0.42 -1.31 -0.62
CA GLU A 208 -0.56 -1.50 -1.67
C GLU A 208 -1.33 -2.79 -1.45
N ARG A 209 -2.63 -2.73 -1.72
CA ARG A 209 -3.50 -3.89 -1.78
C ARG A 209 -4.35 -3.82 -3.05
N ILE A 210 -4.47 -4.96 -3.71
CA ILE A 210 -5.44 -5.14 -4.78
C ILE A 210 -6.57 -5.99 -4.22
N LEU A 211 -7.82 -5.63 -4.47
CA LEU A 211 -8.97 -6.44 -4.12
C LEU A 211 -9.83 -6.68 -5.35
N ASP A 212 -10.48 -7.84 -5.39
CA ASP A 212 -11.54 -8.14 -6.35
C ASP A 212 -12.87 -7.70 -5.72
N ALA A 213 -13.42 -6.61 -6.23
CA ALA A 213 -14.66 -6.03 -5.73
C ALA A 213 -15.87 -6.95 -5.92
N LEU A 214 -15.81 -7.92 -6.84
CA LEU A 214 -16.92 -8.86 -7.10
C LEU A 214 -16.73 -10.21 -6.40
N LYS A 215 -15.62 -10.38 -5.66
CA LYS A 215 -15.34 -11.61 -4.91
C LYS A 215 -16.42 -11.85 -3.86
N GLY A 216 -17.18 -12.93 -4.05
CA GLY A 216 -18.29 -13.31 -3.17
C GLY A 216 -19.67 -12.84 -3.64
N ALA A 217 -19.76 -11.88 -4.57
CA ALA A 217 -21.03 -11.32 -5.04
C ALA A 217 -21.96 -12.37 -5.70
N ARG A 218 -21.35 -13.45 -6.23
CA ARG A 218 -22.03 -14.57 -6.90
C ARG A 218 -22.13 -15.82 -6.04
N SER A 219 -21.60 -15.78 -4.81
CA SER A 219 -21.65 -16.92 -3.90
C SER A 219 -23.06 -17.10 -3.35
N SER A 220 -23.52 -18.36 -3.27
CA SER A 220 -24.80 -18.70 -2.64
C SER A 220 -24.82 -18.50 -1.12
N ALA A 221 -23.64 -18.34 -0.50
CA ALA A 221 -23.51 -18.10 0.94
C ALA A 221 -23.94 -16.68 1.36
N TYR A 222 -23.92 -15.71 0.43
CA TYR A 222 -24.45 -14.38 0.66
C TYR A 222 -25.83 -14.33 0.02
N GLN A 223 -26.88 -14.26 0.84
CA GLN A 223 -28.26 -14.23 0.35
C GLN A 223 -28.44 -13.00 -0.54
N ARG A 224 -28.49 -13.24 -1.86
CA ARG A 224 -28.95 -12.25 -2.83
C ARG A 224 -30.39 -11.91 -2.45
N PRO A 225 -30.72 -10.65 -2.12
CA PRO A 225 -32.10 -10.30 -1.82
C PRO A 225 -32.98 -10.66 -3.02
N ALA A 226 -34.15 -11.23 -2.76
CA ALA A 226 -35.10 -11.56 -3.83
C ALA A 226 -35.48 -10.26 -4.59
N PRO A 227 -35.65 -10.33 -5.93
CA PRO A 227 -36.03 -9.18 -6.74
C PRO A 227 -37.38 -8.58 -6.32
#